data_AF-B8CUJ8-F1
#
_entry.id   AF-B8CUJ8-F1
#
_cell.length_a   1.000
_cell.length_b   1.000
_cell.length_c   1.000
_cell.angle_alpha   90.00
_cell.angle_beta   90.00
_cell.angle_gamma   90.00
#
_symmetry.space_group_name_H-M   'P 1'
#
loop_
_entity.id
_entity.type
_entity.pdbx_description
1 polymer ?
#
loop_
_entity_poly.entity_id
_entity_poly.type
_entity_poly.pdbx_seq_one_letter_code
_entity_poly.pdbx_strand_id
1 'polypeptide(L)'
;MTSSNILLASGLVATLGLLIMVVVDPLFGQCASTEARVISSDQQSSTISLPNGSVARVDVGNLAPQSQVTVGAKQRLFSGTHEYKLKLSKIDKPAENQQSE
;
A
#
# COMPACT_ATOMS: atom_id res chain seq x y z
N MET A 1 33.86 -10.59 39.12
CA MET A 1 33.23 -9.26 38.94
C MET A 1 33.01 -8.86 37.48
N THR A 2 33.72 -9.45 36.50
CA THR A 2 33.58 -9.16 35.06
C THR A 2 32.37 -9.80 34.37
N SER A 3 31.83 -10.91 34.89
CA SER A 3 30.69 -11.63 34.31
C SER A 3 29.36 -10.86 34.38
N SER A 4 29.12 -10.08 35.45
CA SER A 4 27.92 -9.24 35.57
C SER A 4 27.85 -8.16 34.49
N ASN A 5 28.99 -7.56 34.13
CA ASN A 5 29.04 -6.53 33.09
C ASN A 5 28.76 -7.11 31.70
N ILE A 6 29.17 -8.35 31.45
CA ILE A 6 28.90 -9.06 30.18
C ILE A 6 27.41 -9.43 30.08
N LEU A 7 26.80 -9.91 31.16
CA LEU A 7 25.37 -10.18 31.22
C LEU A 7 24.53 -8.91 30.99
N LEU A 8 24.87 -7.82 31.68
CA LEU A 8 24.23 -6.51 31.48
C LEU A 8 24.40 -5.99 30.06
N ALA A 9 25.60 -6.10 29.48
CA ALA A 9 25.86 -5.68 28.11
C ALA A 9 25.05 -6.51 27.09
N SER A 10 24.98 -7.84 27.26
CA SER A 10 24.19 -8.70 26.40
C SER A 10 22.69 -8.41 26.48
N GLY A 11 22.18 -8.13 27.68
CA GLY A 11 20.79 -7.72 27.89
C GLY A 11 20.49 -6.38 27.22
N LEU A 12 21.39 -5.41 27.35
CA LEU A 12 21.24 -4.11 26.71
C LEU A 12 21.20 -4.23 25.18
N VAL A 13 22.13 -4.99 24.59
CA VAL A 13 22.17 -5.23 23.14
C VAL A 13 20.90 -5.93 22.65
N ALA A 14 20.41 -6.93 23.40
CA ALA A 14 19.18 -7.64 23.05
C ALA A 14 17.95 -6.70 23.10
N THR A 15 17.80 -5.91 24.17
CA THR A 15 16.70 -4.94 24.28
C THR A 15 16.76 -3.85 23.20
N LEU A 16 17.97 -3.37 22.86
CA LEU A 16 18.16 -2.40 21.80
C LEU A 16 17.82 -2.98 20.42
N GLY A 17 18.26 -4.22 20.15
CA GLY A 17 17.91 -4.91 18.90
C GLY A 17 16.41 -5.12 18.73
N LEU A 18 15.72 -5.48 19.82
CA LEU A 18 14.27 -5.67 19.81
C LEU A 18 13.53 -4.33 19.59
N LEU A 19 14.01 -3.25 20.22
CA LEU A 19 13.46 -1.91 20.01
C LEU A 19 13.62 -1.45 18.54
N ILE A 20 14.79 -1.69 17.94
CA ILE A 20 15.04 -1.37 16.53
C ILE A 20 14.10 -2.17 15.63
N MET A 21 13.92 -3.46 15.88
CA MET A 21 12.98 -4.30 15.12
C MET A 21 11.55 -3.78 15.19
N VAL A 22 11.06 -3.39 16.38
CA VAL A 22 9.72 -2.81 16.55
C VAL A 22 9.54 -1.49 15.80
N VAL A 23 10.58 -0.67 15.70
CA VAL A 23 10.53 0.59 14.94
C VAL A 23 10.62 0.35 13.43
N VAL A 24 11.30 -0.70 13.00
CA VAL A 24 11.51 -1.06 11.59
C VAL A 24 10.33 -1.86 11.00
N ASP A 25 9.66 -2.70 11.77
CA ASP A 25 8.51 -3.50 11.30
C ASP A 25 7.38 -2.66 10.66
N PRO A 26 6.94 -1.51 11.23
CA PRO A 26 5.94 -0.67 10.58
C PRO A 26 6.48 0.06 9.33
N LEU A 27 7.80 0.20 9.14
CA LEU A 27 8.39 0.76 7.91
C LEU A 27 8.16 -0.13 6.69
N PHE A 28 8.04 -1.44 6.91
CA PHE A 28 7.67 -2.42 5.88
C PHE A 28 6.17 -2.70 5.85
N GLY A 29 5.38 -1.82 6.49
CA GLY A 29 3.93 -1.85 6.59
C GLY A 29 3.28 -2.41 5.33
N GLN A 30 2.65 -3.55 5.53
CA GLN A 30 1.97 -4.40 4.56
C GLN A 30 1.31 -3.56 3.48
N CYS A 31 1.77 -3.71 2.23
CA CYS A 31 1.03 -3.29 1.04
C CYS A 31 -0.23 -4.17 0.92
N ALA A 32 -1.20 -3.95 1.81
CA ALA A 32 -2.48 -4.64 1.80
C ALA A 32 -3.16 -4.29 0.48
N SER A 33 -3.42 -5.34 -0.31
CA SER A 33 -4.12 -5.22 -1.58
C SER A 33 -5.61 -5.23 -1.25
N THR A 34 -6.32 -4.18 -1.64
CA THR A 34 -7.78 -4.14 -1.54
C THR A 34 -8.38 -3.92 -2.91
N GLU A 35 -9.50 -4.56 -3.17
CA GLU A 35 -10.32 -4.20 -4.32
C GLU A 35 -11.03 -2.88 -4.03
N ALA A 36 -11.13 -2.02 -5.03
CA ALA A 36 -11.81 -0.75 -4.97
C ALA A 36 -12.57 -0.53 -6.29
N ARG A 37 -13.66 0.23 -6.25
CA ARG A 37 -14.46 0.54 -7.44
C ARG A 37 -14.17 1.95 -7.92
N VAL A 38 -13.97 2.13 -9.21
CA VAL A 38 -13.76 3.47 -9.81
C VAL A 38 -15.09 4.21 -9.86
N ILE A 39 -15.16 5.38 -9.23
CA ILE A 39 -16.34 6.25 -9.23
C ILE A 39 -16.25 7.22 -10.41
N SER A 40 -15.08 7.84 -10.57
CA SER A 40 -14.77 8.76 -11.65
C SER A 40 -13.28 8.69 -11.99
N SER A 41 -12.95 8.94 -13.25
CA SER A 41 -11.57 9.02 -13.72
C SER A 41 -11.41 10.23 -14.61
N ASP A 42 -10.35 10.99 -14.38
CA ASP A 42 -9.86 12.00 -15.31
C ASP A 42 -8.60 11.47 -16.03
N GLN A 43 -7.91 12.33 -16.79
CA GLN A 43 -6.71 11.94 -17.55
C GLN A 43 -5.47 11.69 -16.67
N GLN A 44 -5.43 12.23 -15.45
CA GLN A 44 -4.26 12.21 -14.57
C GLN A 44 -4.48 11.37 -13.30
N SER A 45 -5.73 11.20 -12.88
CA SER A 45 -6.10 10.60 -11.61
C SER A 45 -7.51 10.00 -11.64
N SER A 46 -7.77 9.11 -10.69
CA SER A 46 -9.06 8.45 -10.53
C SER A 46 -9.53 8.54 -9.08
N THR A 47 -10.83 8.72 -8.92
CA THR A 47 -11.50 8.62 -7.64
C THR A 47 -12.08 7.22 -7.49
N ILE A 48 -11.71 6.55 -6.40
CA ILE A 48 -12.12 5.18 -6.10
C ILE A 48 -12.92 5.12 -4.79
N SER A 49 -13.92 4.25 -4.71
CA SER A 49 -14.58 3.85 -3.46
C SER A 49 -13.99 2.55 -2.95
N LEU A 50 -13.60 2.55 -1.68
CA LEU A 50 -13.15 1.38 -0.96
C LEU A 50 -14.33 0.60 -0.36
N PRO A 51 -14.17 -0.70 -0.07
CA PRO A 51 -15.22 -1.55 0.51
C PRO A 51 -15.64 -1.12 1.92
N ASN A 52 -14.80 -0.36 2.61
CA ASN A 52 -15.12 0.24 3.91
C ASN A 52 -15.98 1.52 3.79
N GLY A 53 -16.43 1.89 2.58
CA GLY A 53 -17.22 3.09 2.30
C GLY A 53 -16.40 4.38 2.19
N SER A 54 -15.08 4.32 2.35
CA SER A 54 -14.20 5.48 2.15
C SER A 54 -13.99 5.78 0.67
N VAL A 55 -13.68 7.04 0.35
CA VAL A 55 -13.33 7.48 -1.01
C VAL A 55 -11.89 7.96 -1.02
N ALA A 56 -11.12 7.52 -2.00
CA ALA A 56 -9.72 7.90 -2.16
C ALA A 56 -9.41 8.34 -3.59
N ARG A 57 -8.41 9.21 -3.75
CA ARG A 57 -7.85 9.59 -5.04
C ARG A 57 -6.58 8.79 -5.30
N VAL A 58 -6.44 8.29 -6.52
CA VAL A 58 -5.27 7.56 -7.01
C VAL A 58 -4.72 8.33 -8.19
N ASP A 59 -3.41 8.57 -8.23
CA ASP A 59 -2.72 9.30 -9.31
C ASP A 59 -2.52 8.43 -10.57
N VAL A 60 -3.59 7.74 -10.98
CA VAL A 60 -3.68 6.98 -12.23
C VAL A 60 -4.98 7.38 -12.92
N GLY A 61 -4.88 7.97 -14.10
CA GLY A 61 -6.02 8.36 -14.91
C GLY A 61 -6.47 7.30 -15.91
N ASN A 62 -7.48 7.64 -16.70
CA ASN A 62 -8.07 6.81 -17.75
C ASN A 62 -8.54 5.42 -17.29
N LEU A 63 -8.95 5.27 -16.03
CA LEU A 63 -9.59 4.04 -15.55
C LEU A 63 -11.05 4.01 -16.00
N ALA A 64 -11.52 2.83 -16.42
CA ALA A 64 -12.91 2.67 -16.83
C ALA A 64 -13.85 3.01 -15.65
N PRO A 65 -14.81 3.93 -15.82
CA PRO A 65 -15.78 4.23 -14.77
C PRO A 65 -16.54 2.96 -14.35
N GLN A 66 -16.80 2.83 -13.04
CA GLN A 66 -17.45 1.66 -12.42
C GLN A 66 -16.67 0.34 -12.50
N SER A 67 -15.45 0.33 -13.02
CA SER A 67 -14.60 -0.87 -13.00
C SER A 67 -14.06 -1.17 -11.60
N GLN A 68 -13.75 -2.45 -11.36
CA GLN A 68 -13.15 -2.93 -10.12
C GLN A 68 -11.63 -3.00 -10.33
N VAL A 69 -10.89 -2.29 -9.48
CA VAL A 69 -9.44 -2.17 -9.55
C VAL A 69 -8.81 -2.62 -8.25
N THR A 70 -7.66 -3.26 -8.34
CA THR A 70 -6.88 -3.63 -7.15
C THR A 70 -5.94 -2.48 -6.80
N VAL A 71 -6.05 -1.97 -5.58
CA VAL A 71 -5.16 -0.93 -5.04
C VAL A 71 -4.39 -1.45 -3.84
N GLY A 72 -3.10 -1.14 -3.80
CA GLY A 72 -2.27 -1.30 -2.62
C GLY A 72 -2.42 -0.07 -1.72
N ALA A 73 -2.69 -0.30 -0.44
CA ALA A 73 -2.63 0.74 0.57
C ALA A 73 -1.22 0.79 1.17
N LYS A 74 -0.59 1.97 1.16
CA LYS A 74 0.65 2.25 1.88
C LYS A 74 0.36 3.25 2.98
N GLN A 75 0.46 2.82 4.24
CA GLN A 75 0.31 3.72 5.37
C GLN A 75 1.60 4.54 5.54
N ARG A 76 1.47 5.87 5.59
CA ARG A 76 2.58 6.75 5.96
C ARG A 76 2.77 6.70 7.47
N LEU A 77 3.97 6.34 7.92
CA LEU A 77 4.31 6.22 9.34
C LEU A 77 4.08 7.48 10.16
N PHE A 78 4.46 8.63 9.60
CA PHE A 78 4.48 9.89 10.35
C PHE A 78 3.11 10.57 10.38
N SER A 79 2.28 10.39 9.35
CA SER A 79 0.96 11.04 9.25
C SER A 79 -0.20 10.09 9.51
N GLY A 80 0.02 8.77 9.55
CA GLY A 80 -1.04 7.77 9.64
C GLY A 80 -1.95 7.71 8.41
N THR A 81 -1.71 8.54 7.39
CA THR A 81 -2.55 8.62 6.19
C THR A 81 -2.25 7.46 5.24
N HIS A 82 -3.29 6.91 4.64
CA HIS A 82 -3.17 5.87 3.63
C HIS A 82 -2.98 6.49 2.24
N GLU A 83 -1.87 6.14 1.58
CA GLU A 83 -1.62 6.44 0.18
C GLU A 83 -2.00 5.22 -0.64
N TYR A 84 -2.92 5.37 -1.60
CA TYR A 84 -3.41 4.27 -2.43
C TYR A 84 -2.74 4.30 -3.79
N LYS A 85 -2.17 3.16 -4.20
CA LYS A 85 -1.56 3.00 -5.54
C LYS A 85 -2.20 1.85 -6.27
N LEU A 86 -2.41 2.01 -7.57
CA LEU A 86 -2.93 0.92 -8.40
C LEU A 86 -1.90 -0.21 -8.42
N LYS A 87 -2.33 -1.42 -8.03
CA LYS A 87 -1.51 -2.62 -8.18
C LYS A 87 -1.91 -3.22 -9.51
N LEU A 88 -1.10 -3.04 -10.55
CA LEU A 88 -1.35 -3.67 -11.86
C LEU A 88 -1.42 -5.20 -11.65
N SER A 89 -2.62 -5.73 -11.56
CA SER A 89 -2.90 -7.16 -11.69
C SER A 89 -3.94 -7.24 -12.80
N LYS A 90 -3.44 -7.55 -14.00
CA LYS A 90 -4.16 -7.66 -15.27
C LYS A 90 -5.07 -6.47 -15.60
N ILE A 91 -4.49 -5.52 -16.33
CA ILE A 91 -5.26 -4.81 -17.36
C ILE A 91 -5.56 -5.90 -18.40
N ASP A 92 -6.75 -6.51 -18.33
CA ASP A 92 -7.30 -7.17 -19.51
C ASP A 92 -7.47 -6.07 -20.56
N LYS A 93 -6.50 -6.03 -21.47
CA LYS A 93 -6.45 -5.16 -22.63
C LYS A 93 -7.81 -5.32 -23.35
N PRO A 94 -8.59 -4.24 -23.56
CA PRO A 94 -9.82 -4.38 -24.33
C PRO A 94 -9.44 -4.90 -25.72
N ALA A 95 -10.15 -5.94 -26.15
CA ALA A 95 -9.98 -6.59 -27.43
C ALA A 95 -9.95 -5.53 -28.54
N GLU A 96 -8.82 -5.46 -29.22
CA GLU A 96 -8.67 -4.79 -30.50
C GLU A 96 -9.50 -5.57 -31.52
N ASN A 97 -10.81 -5.29 -31.59
CA ASN A 97 -11.64 -5.68 -32.71
C ASN A 97 -11.17 -4.87 -33.91
N GLN A 98 -10.19 -5.42 -34.65
CA GLN A 98 -9.95 -5.05 -36.03
C GLN A 98 -11.14 -5.57 -36.85
N GLN A 99 -12.16 -4.73 -36.93
CA GLN A 99 -13.19 -4.82 -37.95
C GLN A 99 -12.64 -4.06 -39.16
N SER A 100 -11.92 -4.81 -40.01
CA SER A 100 -11.56 -4.36 -41.36
C SER A 100 -12.64 -4.87 -42.30
N GLU A 101 -13.46 -3.94 -42.76
CA GLU A 101 -14.34 -4.08 -43.93
C GLU A 101 -13.51 -3.89 -45.21
#